data_AF-A0A7V5YPA8-F1
#
_entry.id   AF-A0A7V5YPA8-F1
#
_cell.length_a   1.000
_cell.length_b   1.000
_cell.length_c   1.000
_cell.angle_alpha   90.00
_cell.angle_beta   90.00
_cell.angle_gamma   90.00
#
_symmetry.space_group_name_H-M   'P 1'
#
loop_
_entity.id
_entity.type
_entity.pdbx_description
1 polymer ?
#
loop_
_entity_poly.entity_id
_entity_poly.type
_entity_poly.pdbx_seq_one_letter_code
_entity_poly.pdbx_strand_id
1 'polypeptide(L)'
;MVKEWYLLIDCREAKRIELLNGEGKVIDAAFEERGVGALDIVVNLYSLIERNSLGLSNLKAILVAEGPGSYTGLKIAASCANALSYSLLVPKYIFNGKFQKKFLKKPQKVLLPFEIFEPKYGGKPKINLKKFLKTN
;
A
#
# COMPACT_ATOMS: atom_id res chain seq x y z
N MET A 1 -2.40 -26.74 -7.43
CA MET A 1 -1.60 -25.84 -6.56
C MET A 1 -2.33 -24.52 -6.46
N VAL A 2 -2.74 -24.11 -5.25
CA VAL A 2 -3.29 -22.76 -5.03
C VAL A 2 -2.12 -21.78 -5.12
N LYS A 3 -2.15 -20.85 -6.08
CA LYS A 3 -1.12 -19.81 -6.19
C LYS A 3 -1.37 -18.76 -5.11
N GLU A 4 -0.34 -18.48 -4.32
CA GLU A 4 -0.38 -17.47 -3.25
C GLU A 4 0.16 -16.14 -3.75
N TRP A 5 -0.59 -15.08 -3.48
CA TRP A 5 -0.28 -13.73 -3.94
C TRP A 5 -0.22 -12.75 -2.79
N TYR A 6 0.58 -11.72 -2.96
CA TYR A 6 0.76 -10.67 -1.98
C TYR A 6 0.69 -9.32 -2.67
N LEU A 7 0.06 -8.36 -2.01
CA LEU A 7 -0.07 -7.01 -2.52
C LEU A 7 0.86 -6.09 -1.75
N LEU A 8 1.79 -5.42 -2.43
CA LEU A 8 2.64 -4.40 -1.84
C LEU A 8 2.10 -3.01 -2.17
N ILE A 9 1.98 -2.16 -1.14
CA ILE A 9 1.62 -0.75 -1.26
C ILE A 9 2.75 0.09 -0.66
N ASP A 10 3.41 0.91 -1.49
CA ASP A 10 4.43 1.86 -1.05
C ASP A 10 4.12 3.24 -1.60
N CYS A 11 3.84 4.18 -0.71
CA CYS A 11 3.45 5.55 -1.06
C CYS A 11 4.27 6.60 -0.29
N ARG A 12 5.52 6.25 0.04
CA ARG A 12 6.43 7.15 0.75
C ARG A 12 6.82 8.36 -0.08
N GLU A 13 7.09 8.15 -1.36
CA GLU A 13 7.48 9.20 -2.30
C GLU A 13 6.67 9.13 -3.59
N ALA A 14 7.00 8.16 -4.45
CA ALA A 14 6.16 7.72 -5.56
C ALA A 14 5.07 6.79 -5.04
N LYS A 15 3.93 6.73 -5.72
CA LYS A 15 2.88 5.76 -5.40
C LYS A 15 3.13 4.50 -6.21
N ARG A 16 3.30 3.39 -5.51
CA ARG A 16 3.70 2.11 -6.07
C ARG A 16 2.83 1.00 -5.51
N ILE A 17 2.27 0.20 -6.40
CA ILE A 17 1.51 -1.00 -6.07
C ILE A 17 2.14 -2.16 -6.83
N GLU A 18 2.52 -3.22 -6.13
CA GLU A 18 3.15 -4.40 -6.76
C GLU A 18 2.40 -5.67 -6.35
N LEU A 19 2.21 -6.57 -7.31
CA LEU A 19 1.72 -7.92 -7.10
C LEU A 19 2.93 -8.86 -7.01
N LEU A 20 3.03 -9.59 -5.90
CA LEU A 20 4.12 -10.51 -5.63
C LEU A 20 3.59 -11.95 -5.57
N ASN A 21 4.39 -12.92 -6.02
CA ASN A 21 4.13 -14.34 -5.77
C ASN A 21 4.63 -14.77 -4.37
N GLY A 22 4.39 -16.03 -3.98
CA GLY A 22 4.88 -16.63 -2.72
C GLY A 22 6.40 -16.63 -2.50
N GLU A 23 7.20 -16.35 -3.52
CA GLU A 23 8.66 -16.20 -3.41
C GLU A 23 9.09 -14.73 -3.23
N GLY A 24 8.15 -13.79 -3.29
CA GLY A 24 8.41 -12.36 -3.28
C GLY A 24 8.91 -11.78 -4.58
N LYS A 25 8.77 -12.50 -5.69
CA LYS A 25 9.04 -11.95 -7.02
C LYS A 25 7.86 -11.06 -7.43
N VAL A 26 8.16 -9.85 -7.88
CA VAL A 26 7.19 -8.97 -8.55
C VAL A 26 6.77 -9.64 -9.85
N ILE A 27 5.46 -9.86 -9.98
CA ILE A 27 4.83 -10.44 -11.17
C ILE A 27 4.24 -9.33 -12.03
N ASP A 28 3.70 -8.30 -11.40
CA ASP A 28 3.15 -7.13 -12.08
C ASP A 28 3.14 -5.93 -11.12
N ALA A 29 3.05 -4.71 -11.64
CA ALA A 29 3.04 -3.49 -10.84
C ALA A 29 2.37 -2.29 -11.54
N ALA A 30 1.95 -1.33 -10.73
CA ALA A 30 1.46 -0.03 -11.16
C ALA A 30 2.25 1.07 -10.40
N PHE A 31 2.69 2.08 -11.13
CA PHE A 31 3.54 3.15 -10.61
C PHE A 31 3.03 4.51 -11.05
N GLU A 32 3.13 5.49 -10.16
CA GLU A 32 3.05 6.91 -10.49
C GLU A 32 4.26 7.64 -9.93
N GLU A 33 4.96 8.32 -10.84
CA GLU A 33 6.05 9.22 -10.50
C GLU A 33 5.55 10.52 -9.88
N ARG A 34 6.42 11.12 -9.09
CA ARG A 34 6.11 12.31 -8.31
C ARG A 34 5.72 13.49 -9.23
N GLY A 35 4.48 13.97 -9.10
CA GLY A 35 4.02 15.19 -9.78
C GLY A 35 3.31 14.96 -11.11
N VAL A 36 3.18 13.71 -11.57
CA VAL A 36 2.47 13.34 -12.79
C VAL A 36 1.17 12.64 -12.38
N GLY A 37 0.08 13.40 -12.25
CA GLY A 37 -1.25 12.83 -11.96
C GLY A 37 -1.47 12.42 -10.50
N ALA A 38 -2.66 11.87 -10.24
CA ALA A 38 -3.02 11.27 -8.97
C ALA A 38 -3.37 9.80 -9.18
N LEU A 39 -2.45 8.90 -8.82
CA LEU A 39 -2.66 7.47 -8.83
C LEU A 39 -3.74 7.26 -7.82
N ASP A 40 -4.88 6.86 -8.34
CA ASP A 40 -5.93 6.30 -7.54
C ASP A 40 -5.48 4.88 -7.21
N ILE A 41 -5.05 4.69 -5.96
CA ILE A 41 -4.55 3.40 -5.47
C ILE A 41 -5.59 2.32 -5.66
N VAL A 42 -6.87 2.66 -5.50
CA VAL A 42 -7.98 1.71 -5.60
C VAL A 42 -8.17 1.27 -7.05
N VAL A 43 -8.21 2.23 -7.98
CA VAL A 43 -8.36 1.91 -9.42
C VAL A 43 -7.18 1.06 -9.91
N ASN A 44 -5.95 1.45 -9.57
CA ASN A 44 -4.77 0.72 -10.02
C ASN A 44 -4.65 -0.66 -9.40
N LEU A 45 -5.06 -0.81 -8.13
CA LEU A 45 -5.19 -2.12 -7.50
C LEU A 45 -6.18 -3.00 -8.26
N TYR A 46 -7.38 -2.47 -8.53
CA TYR A 46 -8.41 -3.21 -9.25
C TYR A 46 -7.91 -3.66 -10.62
N SER A 47 -7.35 -2.74 -11.42
CA SER A 47 -6.77 -3.06 -12.72
C SER A 47 -5.64 -4.09 -12.64
N LEU A 48 -4.80 -4.03 -11.61
CA LEU A 48 -3.70 -4.97 -11.39
C LEU A 48 -4.23 -6.39 -11.10
N ILE A 49 -5.26 -6.50 -10.27
CA ILE A 49 -5.89 -7.79 -9.93
C ILE A 49 -6.61 -8.37 -11.15
N GLU A 50 -7.41 -7.56 -11.85
CA GLU A 50 -8.20 -7.96 -13.01
C GLU A 50 -7.32 -8.43 -14.17
N ARG A 51 -6.30 -7.66 -14.57
CA ARG A 51 -5.43 -8.01 -15.71
C ARG A 51 -4.56 -9.23 -15.47
N ASN A 52 -4.36 -9.62 -14.20
CA ASN A 52 -3.68 -10.87 -13.83
C ASN A 52 -4.67 -12.05 -13.64
N SER A 53 -5.96 -11.84 -13.92
CA SER A 53 -7.02 -12.84 -13.74
C SER A 53 -7.04 -13.42 -12.32
N LEU A 54 -6.78 -12.56 -11.32
CA LEU A 54 -6.77 -12.95 -9.91
C LEU A 54 -8.06 -12.54 -9.22
N GLY A 55 -8.49 -13.34 -8.25
CA GLY A 55 -9.48 -12.91 -7.27
C GLY A 55 -8.80 -12.24 -6.08
N LEU A 56 -9.46 -11.26 -5.47
CA LEU A 56 -8.99 -10.66 -4.20
C LEU A 56 -8.84 -11.72 -3.09
N SER A 57 -9.63 -12.78 -3.11
CA SER A 57 -9.55 -13.91 -2.18
C SER A 57 -8.25 -14.73 -2.30
N ASN A 58 -7.45 -14.53 -3.35
CA ASN A 58 -6.15 -15.20 -3.50
C ASN A 58 -5.00 -14.44 -2.83
N LEU A 59 -5.24 -13.22 -2.32
CA LEU A 59 -4.26 -12.49 -1.53
C LEU A 59 -4.05 -13.18 -0.18
N LYS A 60 -2.79 -13.27 0.26
CA LYS A 60 -2.40 -13.87 1.55
C LYS A 60 -1.98 -12.86 2.59
N ALA A 61 -1.45 -11.71 2.17
CA ALA A 61 -1.19 -10.58 3.04
C ALA A 61 -1.07 -9.29 2.22
N ILE A 62 -1.27 -8.16 2.91
CA ILE A 62 -1.00 -6.83 2.37
C ILE A 62 0.32 -6.33 2.94
N LEU A 63 1.32 -6.10 2.11
CA LEU A 63 2.59 -5.51 2.50
C LEU A 63 2.47 -4.00 2.37
N VAL A 64 2.84 -3.27 3.42
CA VAL A 64 2.77 -1.81 3.40
C VAL A 64 4.01 -1.17 4.00
N ALA A 65 4.52 -0.15 3.33
CA ALA A 65 5.66 0.61 3.81
C ALA A 65 5.24 1.52 4.99
N GLU A 66 5.97 1.47 6.11
CA GLU A 66 5.61 2.26 7.30
C GLU A 66 5.82 3.76 7.08
N GLY A 67 6.91 4.15 6.41
CA GLY A 67 7.38 5.54 6.34
C GLY A 67 8.87 5.67 6.69
N PRO A 68 9.38 6.89 6.96
CA PRO A 68 8.71 8.19 6.77
C PRO A 68 8.37 8.49 5.30
N GLY A 69 7.44 9.41 5.05
CA GLY A 69 7.04 9.76 3.68
C GLY A 69 5.91 10.79 3.57
N SER A 70 5.36 10.93 2.35
CA SER A 70 4.27 11.84 2.01
C SER A 70 3.04 11.63 2.90
N TYR A 71 2.59 12.68 3.60
CA TYR A 71 1.41 12.60 4.47
C TYR A 71 0.19 12.06 3.73
N THR A 72 -0.13 12.65 2.57
CA THR A 72 -1.27 12.23 1.74
C THR A 72 -1.09 10.80 1.23
N GLY A 73 0.09 10.48 0.68
CA GLY A 73 0.35 9.14 0.12
C GLY A 73 0.25 8.04 1.18
N LEU A 74 0.88 8.24 2.33
CA LEU A 74 0.87 7.29 3.44
C LEU A 74 -0.51 7.14 4.08
N LYS A 75 -1.28 8.22 4.19
CA LYS A 75 -2.66 8.16 4.72
C LYS A 75 -3.58 7.35 3.81
N ILE A 76 -3.47 7.54 2.48
CA ILE A 76 -4.22 6.74 1.51
C ILE A 76 -3.79 5.27 1.58
N ALA A 77 -2.47 5.01 1.59
CA ALA A 77 -1.93 3.66 1.71
C ALA A 77 -2.41 2.95 2.99
N ALA A 78 -2.40 3.63 4.13
CA ALA A 78 -2.88 3.08 5.39
C ALA A 78 -4.38 2.76 5.35
N SER A 79 -5.19 3.67 4.80
CA SER A 79 -6.63 3.46 4.65
C SER A 79 -6.93 2.25 3.76
N CYS A 80 -6.27 2.15 2.60
CA CYS A 80 -6.42 1.02 1.68
C CYS A 80 -5.97 -0.30 2.33
N ALA A 81 -4.78 -0.32 2.95
CA ALA A 81 -4.24 -1.53 3.57
C ALA A 81 -5.13 -2.03 4.71
N ASN A 82 -5.63 -1.14 5.57
CA ASN A 82 -6.53 -1.50 6.65
C ASN A 82 -7.86 -2.04 6.12
N ALA A 83 -8.48 -1.35 5.15
CA ALA A 83 -9.75 -1.78 4.56
C ALA A 83 -9.66 -3.14 3.86
N LEU A 84 -8.62 -3.36 3.03
CA LEU A 84 -8.40 -4.62 2.33
C LEU A 84 -8.09 -5.77 3.30
N SER A 85 -7.21 -5.53 4.26
CA SER A 85 -6.84 -6.52 5.28
C SER A 85 -8.04 -6.96 6.10
N TYR A 86 -8.88 -6.01 6.53
CA TYR A 86 -10.10 -6.30 7.27
C TYR A 86 -11.11 -7.07 6.41
N SER A 87 -11.36 -6.62 5.18
CA SER A 87 -12.37 -7.22 4.29
C SER A 87 -12.00 -8.63 3.82
N LEU A 88 -10.72 -8.88 3.60
CA LEU A 88 -10.22 -10.18 3.11
C LEU A 88 -9.76 -11.11 4.23
N LEU A 89 -9.82 -10.65 5.48
CA LEU A 89 -9.32 -11.37 6.67
C LEU A 89 -7.87 -11.84 6.52
N VAL A 90 -7.02 -11.01 5.91
CA VAL A 90 -5.59 -11.29 5.71
C VAL A 90 -4.71 -10.34 6.51
N PRO A 91 -3.55 -10.79 7.02
CA PRO A 91 -2.65 -9.94 7.79
C PRO A 91 -2.03 -8.81 6.94
N LYS A 92 -1.51 -7.79 7.63
CA LYS A 92 -0.67 -6.74 7.05
C LYS A 92 0.78 -6.96 7.47
N TYR A 93 1.70 -6.92 6.53
CA TYR A 93 3.14 -7.02 6.79
C TYR A 93 3.74 -5.63 6.63
N ILE A 94 4.23 -5.08 7.73
CA ILE A 94 4.78 -3.73 7.76
C ILE A 94 6.28 -3.82 7.56
N PHE A 95 6.82 -3.00 6.67
CA PHE A 95 8.26 -2.93 6.43
C PHE A 95 8.78 -1.51 6.36
N ASN A 96 10.04 -1.36 6.76
CA ASN A 96 10.84 -0.14 6.66
C ASN A 96 11.96 -0.30 5.63
N GLY A 97 12.31 0.81 4.99
CA GLY A 97 13.34 0.85 3.93
C GLY A 97 12.87 0.22 2.61
N LYS A 98 13.81 -0.13 1.73
CA LYS A 98 13.49 -0.76 0.43
C LYS A 98 12.96 -2.18 0.64
N PHE A 99 11.90 -2.54 -0.08
CA PHE A 99 11.35 -3.90 -0.03
C PHE A 99 12.41 -4.92 -0.46
N GLN A 100 12.48 -6.04 0.27
CA GLN A 100 13.34 -7.17 -0.03
C GLN A 100 12.50 -8.45 0.07
N LYS A 101 12.68 -9.38 -0.87
CA LYS A 101 11.92 -10.65 -0.91
C LYS A 101 11.95 -11.42 0.41
N LYS A 102 13.06 -11.32 1.16
CA LYS A 102 13.22 -11.92 2.48
C LYS A 102 12.16 -11.48 3.50
N PHE A 103 11.55 -10.31 3.32
CA PHE A 103 10.52 -9.78 4.21
C PHE A 103 9.22 -10.60 4.18
N LEU A 104 8.93 -11.33 3.10
CA LEU A 104 7.79 -12.25 3.10
C LEU A 104 8.01 -13.44 4.03
N LYS A 105 9.24 -13.95 4.11
CA LYS A 105 9.61 -15.07 4.98
C LYS A 105 9.87 -14.64 6.42
N LYS A 106 10.33 -13.41 6.61
CA LYS A 106 10.65 -12.80 7.91
C LYS A 106 10.12 -11.37 7.95
N PRO A 107 8.81 -11.19 8.16
CA PRO A 107 8.22 -9.86 8.25
C PRO A 107 8.76 -9.12 9.48
N GLN A 108 9.04 -7.82 9.34
CA GLN A 108 9.55 -7.00 10.45
C GLN A 108 8.47 -6.79 11.51
N LYS A 109 7.24 -6.57 11.07
CA LYS A 109 6.06 -6.45 11.91
C LYS A 109 4.86 -7.01 11.15
N VAL A 110 4.06 -7.81 11.82
CA VAL A 110 2.80 -8.35 11.31
C VAL A 110 1.68 -7.76 12.14
N LEU A 111 0.64 -7.27 11.47
CA LEU A 111 -0.60 -6.83 12.08
C LEU A 111 -1.73 -7.75 11.61
N LEU A 112 -2.56 -8.19 12.53
CA LEU A 112 -3.76 -8.97 12.27
C LEU A 112 -4.80 -8.13 11.52
N PRO A 113 -5.82 -8.76 10.90
CA PRO A 113 -6.83 -8.07 10.12
C PRO A 113 -7.49 -6.88 10.83
N PHE A 114 -7.78 -7.05 12.12
CA PHE A 114 -8.45 -6.07 12.97
C PHE A 114 -7.51 -5.05 13.63
N GLU A 115 -6.19 -5.24 13.54
CA GLU A 115 -5.22 -4.27 14.06
C GLU A 115 -4.99 -3.15 13.05
N ILE A 116 -4.99 -1.91 13.55
CA ILE A 116 -4.85 -0.71 12.73
C ILE A 116 -3.37 -0.50 12.40
N PHE A 117 -3.06 -0.42 11.11
CA PHE A 117 -1.78 0.10 10.65
C PHE A 117 -1.78 1.63 10.69
N GLU A 118 -0.86 2.20 11.46
CA GLU A 118 -0.58 3.63 11.52
C GLU A 118 0.77 3.93 10.84
N PRO A 119 0.79 4.80 9.81
CA PRO A 119 2.02 5.14 9.10
C PRO A 119 2.84 6.20 9.84
N LYS A 120 4.15 6.18 9.62
CA LYS A 120 5.07 7.22 10.06
C LYS A 120 5.15 8.31 9.00
N TYR A 121 4.65 9.50 9.31
CA TYR A 121 4.71 10.62 8.37
C TYR A 121 6.09 11.28 8.35
N GLY A 122 6.53 11.75 7.19
CA GLY A 122 7.80 12.48 7.01
C GLY A 122 7.67 14.00 7.15
N GLY A 123 6.46 14.52 7.35
CA GLY A 123 6.20 15.96 7.48
C GLY A 123 4.74 16.27 7.80
N LYS A 124 4.46 17.52 8.17
CA LYS A 124 3.09 17.99 8.43
C LYS A 124 2.27 18.03 7.13
N PRO A 125 0.95 17.80 7.19
CA PRO A 125 0.08 18.03 6.04
C PRO A 125 0.26 19.46 5.52
N LYS A 126 0.45 19.60 4.20
CA LYS A 126 0.48 20.91 3.54
C LYS A 126 -0.95 21.46 3.46
N ILE A 127 -1.44 22.03 4.55
CA ILE A 127 -2.72 22.72 4.59
C ILE A 127 -2.51 24.12 4.02
N ASN A 128 -3.12 24.43 2.88
CA ASN A 128 -3.11 25.80 2.35
C ASN A 128 -4.22 26.62 3.02
N LEU A 129 -3.95 27.09 4.25
CA LEU A 129 -4.86 27.91 5.06
C LEU A 129 -5.31 29.19 4.34
N LYS A 130 -4.50 29.73 3.42
CA LYS A 130 -4.84 30.94 2.63
C LYS A 130 -6.07 30.72 1.72
N LYS A 131 -6.45 29.48 1.41
CA LYS A 131 -7.66 29.16 0.65
C LYS A 131 -8.93 29.18 1.52
N PHE A 132 -8.79 28.98 2.83
CA PHE A 132 -9.90 28.99 3.81
C PHE A 132 -10.16 30.36 4.42
N LEU A 133 -9.15 31.24 4.45
CA LEU A 133 -9.25 32.58 5.04
C LEU A 133 -9.62 33.67 4.01
N LYS A 134 -9.86 33.31 2.74
CA LYS A 134 -10.37 34.23 1.70
C LYS A 134 -11.90 34.25 1.66
N THR A 135 -12.52 34.30 2.83
CA THR A 135 -13.93 34.68 2.98
C THR A 135 -13.93 35.95 3.81
N ASN A 136 -13.93 37.07 3.10
CA ASN A 136 -14.38 38.44 3.41
C ASN A 136 -13.69 39.39 2.44
#